data_AF-E6LM49-F1
#
_entry.id   AF-E6LM49-F1
#
_cell.length_a   1.000
_cell.length_b   1.000
_cell.length_c   1.000
_cell.angle_alpha   90.00
_cell.angle_beta   90.00
_cell.angle_gamma   90.00
#
_symmetry.space_group_name_H-M   'P 1'
#
loop_
_entity.id
_entity.type
_entity.pdbx_description
1 polymer ?
#
loop_
_entity_poly.entity_id
_entity_poly.type
_entity_poly.pdbx_seq_one_letter_code
_entity_poly.pdbx_strand_id
1 'polypeptide(L)'
;MVRSYKGIEMMVNLINVAYCVMRLLPYQDKRFYNYRDKSVQDFRFVLNEGIRQQVFFAIFMQNIETGIKLSSVKNALKEAVFKHAHYL
;
A
#
# COMPACT_ATOMS: atom_id res chain seq x y z
N MET A 1 -7.05 13.13 7.13
CA MET A 1 -6.86 13.09 5.66
C MET A 1 -8.21 12.79 5.03
N VAL A 2 -8.89 13.78 4.47
CA VAL A 2 -10.23 13.59 3.87
C VAL A 2 -10.03 13.17 2.41
N ARG A 3 -10.51 11.97 2.04
CA ARG A 3 -10.52 11.50 0.64
C ARG A 3 -11.82 11.93 -0.03
N SER A 4 -11.77 12.22 -1.32
CA SER A 4 -12.98 12.51 -2.11
C SER A 4 -13.88 11.27 -2.17
N TYR A 5 -15.19 11.48 -2.26
CA TYR A 5 -16.18 10.41 -2.41
C TYR A 5 -15.80 9.43 -3.54
N LYS A 6 -15.43 9.98 -4.70
CA LYS A 6 -14.98 9.21 -5.87
C LYS A 6 -13.72 8.37 -5.60
N GLY A 7 -12.78 8.90 -4.79
CA GLY A 7 -11.59 8.16 -4.41
C GLY A 7 -11.88 6.98 -3.48
N ILE A 8 -12.84 7.14 -2.56
CA ILE A 8 -13.30 6.06 -1.67
C ILE A 8 -14.01 4.98 -2.49
N GLU A 9 -14.92 5.38 -3.38
CA GLU A 9 -15.66 4.49 -4.26
C GLU A 9 -14.72 3.63 -5.14
N MET A 10 -13.74 4.27 -5.79
CA MET A 10 -12.79 3.57 -6.65
C MET A 10 -11.95 2.53 -5.87
N MET A 11 -11.56 2.86 -4.64
CA MET A 11 -10.80 1.98 -3.76
C MET A 11 -11.64 0.78 -3.30
N VAL A 12 -12.90 0.99 -2.93
CA VAL A 12 -13.83 -0.09 -2.57
C VAL A 12 -14.08 -1.01 -3.76
N ASN A 13 -14.30 -0.46 -4.95
CA ASN A 13 -14.51 -1.23 -6.18
C ASN A 13 -13.29 -2.08 -6.54
N LEU A 14 -12.08 -1.51 -6.45
CA LEU A 14 -10.83 -2.23 -6.71
C LEU A 14 -10.65 -3.41 -5.74
N ILE A 15 -10.90 -3.21 -4.44
CA ILE A 15 -10.80 -4.27 -3.43
C ILE A 15 -11.82 -5.38 -3.71
N ASN A 16 -13.05 -5.03 -4.08
CA ASN A 16 -14.09 -6.00 -4.39
C ASN A 16 -13.73 -6.83 -5.61
N VAL A 17 -13.25 -6.21 -6.69
CA VAL A 17 -12.83 -6.92 -7.91
C VAL A 17 -11.64 -7.84 -7.62
N ALA A 18 -10.61 -7.35 -6.94
CA ALA A 18 -9.44 -8.16 -6.58
C ALA A 18 -9.82 -9.37 -5.71
N TYR A 19 -10.73 -9.20 -4.75
CA TYR A 19 -11.28 -10.31 -3.97
C TYR A 19 -12.07 -11.30 -4.84
N CYS A 20 -12.95 -10.82 -5.72
CA CYS A 20 -13.71 -11.68 -6.64
C CYS A 20 -12.78 -12.53 -7.52
N VAL A 21 -11.71 -11.93 -8.05
CA VAL A 21 -10.67 -12.64 -8.80
C VAL A 21 -10.01 -13.72 -7.95
N MET A 22 -9.63 -13.41 -6.71
CA MET A 22 -9.01 -14.40 -5.81
C MET A 22 -9.96 -15.52 -5.38
N ARG A 23 -11.27 -15.29 -5.36
CA ARG A 23 -12.26 -16.34 -5.07
C ARG A 23 -12.55 -17.22 -6.28
N LEU A 24 -12.55 -16.64 -7.49
CA LEU A 24 -12.78 -17.35 -8.75
C LEU A 24 -11.55 -18.17 -9.18
N LEU A 25 -10.36 -17.62 -8.95
CA LEU A 25 -9.06 -18.24 -9.22
C LEU A 25 -8.33 -18.40 -7.89
N PRO A 26 -8.69 -19.42 -7.09
CA PRO A 26 -8.31 -19.53 -5.68
C PRO A 26 -6.81 -19.48 -5.53
N TYR A 27 -6.33 -18.33 -5.04
CA TYR A 27 -4.98 -18.13 -4.58
C TYR A 27 -3.96 -18.74 -5.55
N GLN A 28 -3.96 -18.38 -6.84
CA GLN A 28 -2.92 -18.88 -7.75
C GLN A 28 -1.54 -18.34 -7.38
N ASP A 29 -1.50 -17.12 -6.83
CA ASP A 29 -0.29 -16.52 -6.29
C ASP A 29 -0.03 -17.01 -4.86
N LYS A 30 1.14 -17.66 -4.68
CA LYS A 30 1.66 -18.19 -3.42
C LYS A 30 1.68 -17.17 -2.29
N ARG A 31 1.80 -15.88 -2.60
CA ARG A 31 1.76 -14.79 -1.61
C ARG A 31 0.47 -14.78 -0.80
N PHE A 32 -0.64 -15.26 -1.38
CA PHE A 32 -1.94 -15.19 -0.75
C PHE A 32 -2.44 -16.52 -0.17
N TYR A 33 -1.69 -17.62 -0.29
CA TYR A 33 -2.14 -18.96 0.16
C TYR A 33 -2.57 -18.98 1.63
N ASN A 34 -1.86 -18.22 2.48
CA ASN A 34 -2.12 -18.12 3.91
C ASN A 34 -3.44 -17.39 4.25
N TYR A 35 -4.14 -16.84 3.24
CA TYR A 35 -5.42 -16.17 3.41
C TYR A 35 -6.61 -17.03 2.96
N ARG A 36 -6.36 -18.24 2.45
CA ARG A 36 -7.41 -19.17 1.97
C ARG A 36 -8.50 -19.44 3.00
N ASP A 37 -8.09 -19.65 4.24
CA ASP A 37 -8.97 -20.01 5.35
C ASP A 37 -9.24 -18.83 6.28
N LYS A 38 -8.84 -17.60 5.88
CA LYS A 38 -9.07 -16.39 6.65
C LYS A 38 -10.39 -15.72 6.28
N SER A 39 -10.86 -14.84 7.15
CA SER A 39 -12.04 -14.03 6.89
C SER A 39 -11.84 -13.17 5.65
N VAL A 40 -12.91 -12.99 4.89
CA VAL A 40 -12.98 -12.05 3.76
C VAL A 40 -12.57 -10.63 4.19
N GLN A 41 -12.91 -10.24 5.41
CA GLN A 41 -12.56 -8.93 5.95
C GLN A 41 -11.04 -8.79 6.16
N ASP A 42 -10.40 -9.82 6.72
CA ASP A 42 -8.95 -9.84 6.96
C ASP A 42 -8.18 -9.76 5.64
N PHE A 43 -8.62 -10.52 4.64
CA PHE A 43 -8.02 -10.50 3.33
C PHE A 43 -8.15 -9.12 2.68
N ARG A 44 -9.35 -8.53 2.69
CA ARG A 44 -9.59 -7.17 2.17
C ARG A 44 -8.76 -6.13 2.90
N PHE A 45 -8.58 -6.27 4.21
CA PHE A 45 -7.76 -5.37 5.00
C PHE A 45 -6.29 -5.41 4.57
N VAL A 46 -5.68 -6.60 4.48
CA VAL A 46 -4.28 -6.75 4.05
C VAL A 46 -4.09 -6.28 2.62
N LEU A 47 -5.00 -6.63 1.72
CA LEU A 47 -4.97 -6.13 0.35
C LEU A 47 -5.01 -4.60 0.31
N ASN A 48 -5.85 -4.00 1.16
CA ASN A 48 -5.98 -2.56 1.25
C ASN A 48 -4.73 -1.87 1.82
N GLU A 49 -4.07 -2.45 2.82
CA GLU A 49 -2.76 -2.01 3.28
C GLU A 49 -1.72 -2.06 2.14
N GLY A 50 -1.65 -3.18 1.42
CA GLY A 50 -0.72 -3.34 0.28
C GLY A 50 -0.93 -2.29 -0.82
N ILE A 51 -2.18 -2.04 -1.21
CA ILE A 51 -2.53 -1.02 -2.21
C ILE A 51 -2.15 0.38 -1.69
N ARG A 52 -2.43 0.71 -0.42
CA ARG A 52 -2.06 2.01 0.16
C ARG A 52 -0.56 2.24 0.17
N GLN A 53 0.23 1.22 0.51
CA GLN A 53 1.69 1.31 0.48
C GLN A 53 2.21 1.56 -0.94
N GLN A 54 1.70 0.84 -1.94
CA GLN A 54 2.10 1.02 -3.34
C GLN A 54 1.74 2.41 -3.86
N VAL A 55 0.50 2.86 -3.61
CA VAL A 55 0.04 4.20 -4.02
C VAL A 55 0.86 5.30 -3.34
N PHE A 56 1.15 5.15 -2.04
CA PHE A 56 2.01 6.09 -1.32
C PHE A 56 3.41 6.16 -1.97
N PHE A 57 4.02 5.00 -2.25
CA PHE A 57 5.36 4.95 -2.83
C PHE A 57 5.40 5.55 -4.24
N ALA A 58 4.41 5.24 -5.08
CA ALA A 58 4.31 5.80 -6.43
C ALA A 58 4.18 7.33 -6.40
N ILE A 59 3.29 7.87 -5.55
CA ILE A 59 3.11 9.33 -5.38
C ILE A 59 4.40 9.96 -4.83
N PHE A 60 5.04 9.31 -3.85
CA PHE A 60 6.30 9.80 -3.28
C PHE A 60 7.42 9.87 -4.32
N MET A 61 7.61 8.82 -5.12
CA MET A 61 8.59 8.81 -6.21
C MET A 61 8.29 9.90 -7.25
N GLN A 62 7.03 10.04 -7.64
CA GLN A 62 6.62 11.09 -8.58
C GLN A 62 6.93 12.50 -8.04
N ASN A 63 6.70 12.75 -6.75
CA ASN A 63 7.00 14.04 -6.13
C ASN A 63 8.52 14.33 -6.07
N ILE A 64 9.35 13.31 -5.91
CA ILE A 64 10.82 13.44 -5.99
C ILE A 64 11.23 13.78 -7.43
N GLU A 65 10.68 13.06 -8.39
CA GLU A 65 11.02 13.26 -9.80
C GLU A 65 10.62 14.66 -10.30
N THR A 66 9.46 15.16 -9.84
CA THR A 66 8.84 16.38 -10.39
C THR A 66 9.10 17.65 -9.60
N GLY A 67 9.56 17.59 -8.34
CA GLY A 67 9.63 18.81 -7.53
C GLY A 67 10.56 18.80 -6.31
N ILE A 68 10.92 17.64 -5.75
CA ILE A 68 11.76 17.60 -4.55
C ILE A 68 13.19 17.19 -4.92
N LYS A 69 14.17 18.01 -4.55
CA LYS A 69 15.59 17.62 -4.69
C LYS A 69 15.85 16.31 -3.94
N LEU A 70 16.24 15.28 -4.70
CA LEU A 70 16.63 13.97 -4.18
C LEU A 70 17.68 14.06 -3.05
N SER A 71 18.57 15.06 -3.09
CA SER A 71 19.56 15.32 -2.04
C SER A 71 18.93 15.62 -0.67
N SER A 72 17.83 16.37 -0.65
CA SER A 72 17.10 16.70 0.59
C SER A 72 16.40 15.46 1.15
N VAL A 73 15.82 14.65 0.27
CA VAL A 73 15.20 13.37 0.66
C VAL A 73 16.24 12.40 1.20
N LYS A 74 17.40 12.29 0.56
CA LYS A 74 18.51 11.44 1.01
C LYS A 74 19.00 11.83 2.40
N ASN A 75 19.09 13.13 2.69
CA ASN A 75 19.50 13.62 4.01
C ASN A 75 18.42 13.36 5.08
N ALA A 76 17.15 13.65 4.76
CA ALA A 76 16.03 13.36 5.66
C ALA A 76 15.92 11.85 5.98
N LEU A 77 16.15 10.99 4.98
CA LEU A 77 16.14 9.54 5.17
C LEU A 77 17.29 9.10 6.07
N LYS A 78 18.50 9.65 5.88
CA LYS A 78 19.64 9.38 6.78
C LYS A 78 19.29 9.76 8.22
N GLU A 79 18.78 10.97 8.45
CA GLU A 79 18.40 11.41 9.80
C GLU A 79 17.30 10.54 10.43
N ALA A 80 16.31 10.12 9.65
CA ALA A 80 15.24 9.25 10.13
C ALA A 80 15.79 7.88 10.59
N VAL A 81 16.68 7.27 9.81
CA VAL A 81 17.33 5.99 10.15
C VAL A 81 18.23 6.14 11.37
N PHE A 82 19.03 7.21 11.45
CA PHE A 82 19.88 7.50 12.61
C PHE A 82 19.05 7.70 13.88
N LYS A 83 17.92 8.40 13.80
CA LYS A 83 17.01 8.53 14.95
C LYS A 83 16.43 7.18 15.35
N HIS A 84 15.95 6.38 14.41
CA HIS A 84 15.39 5.06 14.72
C HIS A 84 16.39 4.13 15.40
N ALA A 85 17.67 4.19 15.00
CA ALA A 85 18.75 3.41 15.62
C ALA A 85 19.15 3.90 17.03
N HIS A 86 18.86 5.16 17.37
CA HIS A 86 19.13 5.73 18.70
C HIS A 86 18.00 5.50 19.71
N TYR A 87 16.80 5.17 19.23
CA TYR A 87 15.63 4.85 20.06
C TYR A 87 15.46 3.33 20.30
N LEU A 88 16.39 2.51 19.80
CA LEU A 88 16.47 1.06 19.98
C LEU A 88 17.67 0.72 20.88
#